data_AF-A0A1W9HB95-F1
#
_entry.id   AF-A0A1W9HB95-F1
#
_cell.length_a   1.000
_cell.length_b   1.000
_cell.length_c   1.000
_cell.angle_alpha   90.00
_cell.angle_beta   90.00
_cell.angle_gamma   90.00
#
_symmetry.space_group_name_H-M   'P 1'
#
loop_
_entity.id
_entity.type
_entity.pdbx_description
1 polymer ?
#
loop_
_entity_poly.entity_id
_entity_poly.type
_entity_poly.pdbx_seq_one_letter_code
_entity_poly.pdbx_strand_id
1 'polypeptide(L)' 'MNCTRCQGLMLEEHMIDMEGAYGEMWSVSTRCVNCGHRDDAVIQHHRELSAKRILEVMPVHEALDLDWDSADVEPLAA' A
#
# COMPACT_ATOMS: atom_id res chain seq x y z
N MET A 1 -3.28 13.31 -17.23
CA MET A 1 -3.91 12.05 -17.68
C MET A 1 -2.91 10.93 -18.04
N ASN A 2 -1.60 11.07 -17.75
CA ASN A 2 -0.61 10.01 -18.00
C ASN A 2 -0.07 9.47 -16.68
N CYS A 3 0.07 8.15 -16.60
CA CYS A 3 0.53 7.46 -15.40
C CYS A 3 2.03 7.70 -15.16
N THR A 4 2.40 8.08 -13.94
CA THR A 4 3.81 8.29 -13.53
C THR A 4 4.68 7.04 -13.64
N ARG A 5 4.10 5.83 -13.55
CA ARG A 5 4.84 4.56 -13.60
C ARG A 5 5.10 4.03 -15.00
N CYS A 6 4.10 4.09 -15.88
CA CYS A 6 4.14 3.42 -17.18
C CYS A 6 3.80 4.33 -18.37
N GLN A 7 3.54 5.62 -18.12
CA GLN A 7 3.05 6.58 -19.12
C GLN A 7 1.73 6.18 -19.80
N GLY A 8 1.03 5.18 -19.27
CA GLY A 8 -0.28 4.74 -19.76
C GLY A 8 -1.41 5.71 -19.39
N LEU A 9 -2.59 5.48 -19.95
CA LEU A 9 -3.79 6.29 -19.72
C LEU A 9 -4.26 6.18 -18.27
N MET A 10 -4.57 7.33 -17.67
CA MET A 10 -5.24 7.45 -16.37
C MET A 10 -6.71 7.83 -16.59
N LEU A 11 -7.63 7.14 -15.93
CA LEU A 11 -9.05 7.44 -15.92
C LEU A 11 -9.52 7.78 -14.51
N GLU A 12 -10.50 8.66 -14.43
CA GLU A 12 -11.16 8.99 -13.16
C GLU A 12 -12.01 7.80 -12.67
N GLU A 13 -11.95 7.55 -11.37
CA GLU A 13 -12.69 6.49 -10.68
C GLU A 13 -13.20 7.03 -9.33
N HIS A 14 -14.47 6.78 -9.04
CA HIS A 14 -15.06 7.07 -7.73
C HIS A 14 -14.79 5.92 -6.76
N MET A 15 -14.30 6.28 -5.58
CA MET A 15 -13.97 5.36 -4.51
C MET A 15 -14.85 5.62 -3.30
N ILE A 16 -15.15 4.54 -2.57
CA ILE A 16 -15.78 4.65 -1.26
C ILE A 16 -14.70 4.51 -0.20
N ASP A 17 -14.54 5.54 0.63
CA ASP A 17 -13.81 5.47 1.88
C ASP A 17 -14.75 4.97 2.98
N MET A 18 -14.47 3.77 3.51
CA MET A 18 -15.26 3.16 4.58
C MET A 18 -15.01 3.79 5.95
N GLU A 19 -13.89 4.50 6.12
CA GLU A 19 -13.54 5.21 7.35
C GLU A 19 -13.94 6.69 7.30
N GLY A 20 -14.37 7.16 6.12
CA GLY A 20 -14.76 8.55 5.87
C GLY A 20 -16.02 8.98 6.63
N ALA A 21 -16.08 10.27 7.00
CA ALA A 21 -17.24 10.86 7.65
C ALA A 21 -18.46 10.89 6.72
N TYR A 22 -19.66 11.01 7.30
CA TYR A 22 -20.91 11.07 6.54
C TYR A 22 -20.90 12.29 5.59
N GLY A 23 -20.89 12.02 4.27
CA GLY A 23 -20.77 13.05 3.22
C GLY A 23 -19.39 13.13 2.56
N GLU A 24 -18.34 12.62 3.20
CA GLU A 24 -16.96 12.54 2.68
C GLU A 24 -16.57 11.12 2.27
N MET A 25 -17.51 10.16 2.35
CA MET A 25 -17.30 8.76 1.97
C MET A 25 -16.93 8.56 0.50
N TRP A 26 -17.10 9.55 -0.37
CA TRP A 26 -16.80 9.44 -1.80
C TRP A 26 -15.55 10.25 -2.13
N SER A 27 -14.48 9.58 -2.56
CA SER A 27 -13.30 10.26 -3.10
C SER A 27 -13.22 10.07 -4.61
N VAL A 28 -12.65 11.08 -5.28
CA VAL A 28 -12.32 11.02 -6.70
C VAL A 28 -10.85 10.66 -6.81
N SER A 29 -10.57 9.55 -7.47
CA SER A 29 -9.22 9.08 -7.74
C SER A 29 -8.99 8.96 -9.23
N THR A 30 -7.73 8.81 -9.63
CA THR A 30 -7.42 8.36 -10.99
C THR A 30 -6.66 7.05 -10.97
N ARG A 31 -7.04 6.13 -11.86
CA ARG A 31 -6.44 4.80 -12.00
C ARG A 31 -5.86 4.62 -13.40
N CYS A 32 -4.63 4.12 -13.47
CA CYS A 32 -4.04 3.68 -14.71
C CYS A 32 -4.66 2.37 -15.17
N VAL A 33 -5.19 2.34 -16.39
CA VAL A 33 -5.76 1.12 -16.97
C VAL A 33 -4.71 0.06 -17.34
N ASN A 34 -3.46 0.48 -17.58
CA ASN A 34 -2.39 -0.45 -17.94
C ASN A 34 -1.71 -1.09 -16.72
N CYS A 35 -1.30 -0.31 -15.72
CA CYS A 35 -0.49 -0.82 -14.61
C CYS A 35 -1.21 -0.81 -13.25
N GLY A 36 -2.45 -0.29 -13.19
CA GLY A 36 -3.22 -0.19 -11.95
C GLY A 36 -2.70 0.83 -10.95
N HIS A 37 -1.70 1.65 -11.30
CA HIS A 37 -1.28 2.76 -10.44
C HIS A 37 -2.45 3.69 -10.16
N ARG A 38 -2.56 4.12 -8.91
CA ARG A 38 -3.65 4.94 -8.43
C ARG A 38 -3.09 6.20 -7.82
N ASP A 39 -3.69 7.32 -8.20
CA ASP A 39 -3.42 8.64 -7.67
C ASP A 39 -4.69 9.12 -6.96
N ASP A 40 -4.62 9.16 -5.63
CA ASP A 40 -5.69 9.55 -4.73
C ASP A 40 -5.07 10.22 -3.51
N ALA A 41 -5.55 11.43 -3.18
CA ALA A 41 -4.97 12.26 -2.15
C ALA A 41 -5.12 11.65 -0.74
N VAL A 42 -6.22 10.94 -0.47
CA VAL A 42 -6.47 10.29 0.82
C VAL A 42 -5.52 9.12 0.99
N ILE A 43 -5.42 8.24 0.01
CA ILE A 43 -4.46 7.12 0.00
C ILE A 43 -3.03 7.64 0.15
N GLN A 44 -2.66 8.71 -0.55
CA GLN A 44 -1.33 9.31 -0.44
C GLN A 44 -1.07 9.83 0.97
N HIS A 45 -2.03 10.56 1.56
CA HIS A 45 -1.90 11.09 2.91
C HIS A 45 -1.70 9.97 3.95
N HIS A 46 -2.51 8.91 3.88
CA HIS A 46 -2.37 7.76 4.78
C HIS A 46 -1.02 7.04 4.63
N ARG A 47 -0.50 6.93 3.40
CA ARG A 47 0.85 6.37 3.15
C ARG A 47 1.94 7.22 3.75
N GLU A 48 1.87 8.54 3.62
CA GLU A 48 2.84 9.47 4.20
C GLU A 48 2.83 9.41 5.74
N LEU A 49 1.64 9.39 6.35
CA LEU A 49 1.49 9.21 7.80
C LEU A 49 2.05 7.87 8.28
N SER A 50 1.79 6.80 7.54
CA SER A 50 2.28 5.46 7.88
C SER A 50 3.80 5.37 7.75
N ALA A 51 4.37 5.94 6.68
CA ALA A 51 5.82 5.97 6.48
C ALA A 51 6.55 6.74 7.58
N LYS A 52 6.00 7.89 8.03
CA LYS A 52 6.53 8.64 9.18
C LYS A 52 6.55 7.80 10.45
N ARG A 53 5.46 7.07 10.74
CA ARG A 53 5.39 6.18 11.91
C ARG A 53 6.45 5.07 11.86
N ILE A 54 6.70 4.48 10.70
CA ILE A 54 7.74 3.44 10.55
C ILE A 54 9.12 4.02 10.87
N LEU A 55 9.45 5.21 10.37
CA LEU A 55 10.73 5.87 10.66
C LEU A 55 10.92 6.24 12.14
N GLU A 56 9.84 6.52 12.87
CA GLU A 56 9.89 6.80 14.30
C GLU A 56 10.04 5.53 15.16
N VAL A 57 9.62 4.37 14.65
CA VAL A 57 9.60 3.10 15.40
C VAL A 57 10.80 2.19 15.07
N MET A 58 11.50 2.41 13.95
CA MET A 58 12.69 1.63 13.62
C MET A 58 13.91 2.10 14.44
N PRO A 59 14.43 1.31 15.41
CA PRO A 59 15.81 1.50 15.83
C PRO A 59 16.71 1.20 14.62
N VAL A 60 17.83 1.90 14.52
CA VAL A 60 18.90 1.64 13.55
C VAL A 60 19.11 0.13 13.43
N HIS A 61 18.96 -0.40 12.21
CA HIS A 61 19.20 -1.80 11.87
C HIS A 61 20.54 -2.28 12.48
N GLU A 62 20.49 -3.08 13.54
CA GLU A 62 21.40 -4.21 13.65
C GLU A 62 20.81 -5.32 12.78
N ALA A 63 21.65 -5.86 11.91
CA ALA A 63 21.29 -6.94 11.00
C ALA A 63 20.77 -8.13 11.81
N LEU A 64 19.46 -8.34 11.81
CA LEU A 64 18.89 -9.61 12.25
C LEU A 64 19.12 -10.60 11.12
N ASP A 65 20.23 -11.34 11.24
CA ASP A 65 20.47 -12.59 10.52
C ASP A 65 19.35 -13.58 10.89
N LEU A 66 18.24 -13.53 10.14
CA LEU A 66 17.19 -14.53 10.21
C LEU A 66 17.61 -15.70 9.33
N ASP A 67 18.33 -16.63 9.94
CA ASP A 67 18.65 -17.95 9.42
C ASP A 67 17.35 -18.72 9.12
N TRP A 68 17.09 -18.96 7.83
CA TRP A 68 15.85 -19.56 7.32
C TRP A 68 15.90 -21.11 7.32
N ASP A 69 16.89 -21.72 7.95
CA ASP A 69 17.13 -23.17 7.81
C ASP A 69 16.50 -24.07 8.89
N SER A 70 15.71 -23.56 9.85
CA SER A 70 14.97 -24.41 10.80
C SER A 70 13.48 -24.51 10.46
N ALA A 71 13.16 -25.00 9.26
CA ALA A 71 11.83 -25.55 9.01
C ALA A 71 11.80 -26.98 9.60
N ASP A 72 11.35 -27.09 10.86
CA ASP A 72 10.94 -28.37 11.42
C ASP A 72 9.72 -28.88 10.63
N VAL A 73 9.98 -29.77 9.66
CA VAL A 73 8.94 -30.46 8.90
C VAL A 73 8.33 -31.53 9.81
N GLU A 74 7.15 -31.25 10.37
CA GLU A 74 6.39 -32.25 11.11
C GLU A 74 5.92 -33.37 10.15
N PRO A 75 6.23 -34.65 10.38
CA PRO A 75 5.81 -35.73 9.48
C PRO A 75 4.31 -35.97 9.62
N LEU A 76 3.59 -35.81 8.51
CA LEU A 76 2.17 -36.16 8.40
C LEU A 76 1.99 -37.66 8.69
N ALA A 77 1.38 -37.99 9.83
CA ALA A 77 1.10 -39.36 10.22
C ALA A 77 0.17 -40.05 9.22
N ALA A 78 0.59 -41.22 8.75
CA ALA A 78 -0.14 -42.13 7.86
C ALA A 78 -1.13 -43.01 8.61
#